data_AF-A0A7Y0DHF5-F1
#
_entry.id   AF-A0A7Y0DHF5-F1
#
_cell.length_a   1.000
_cell.length_b   1.000
_cell.length_c   1.000
_cell.angle_alpha   90.00
_cell.angle_beta   90.00
_cell.angle_gamma   90.00
#
_symmetry.space_group_name_H-M   'P 1'
#
loop_
_entity.id
_entity.type
_entity.pdbx_description
1 polymer ?
#
loop_
_entity_poly.entity_id
_entity_poly.type
_entity_poly.pdbx_seq_one_letter_code
_entity_poly.pdbx_strand_id
1 'polypeptide(L)'
;MSRESLAKLQEAHAFNPAPLRGELYELHVPFDEMTGGHGCEQSLTDALRRGERVALVGISGSGKSSITQNVLGPLVEGLAPLPITVAIERPEIAQDPAEFAGHLVQLVEQWVVNALPKQAGRGREITTPHGSLGRISRQRFSVAPQWLSAKVELAYELQQASAQTPLSSSQRMDQARQLLDLIRSEGLQPVLVLDDTDKWLNTTWQPDAATVRAAFFGRVVRVLAEELATAAVLAVHPAYLEDDEYRSAAVFLDTTIHVPKIPGAAAVGQILGRRAGLALDLTDEQSALGQAIDPTALAELFEHYSRHKPDMRKHVLLTAHTALAIACDDSADQIHARHITVAITEANEG
;
A
#
# COMPACT_ATOMS: atom_id res chain seq x y z
N MET A 1 -23.32 -8.07 25.25
CA MET A 1 -22.99 -6.77 24.63
C MET A 1 -24.19 -6.21 23.88
N SER A 2 -24.23 -4.93 23.46
CA SER A 2 -25.36 -4.45 22.65
C SER A 2 -25.11 -4.71 21.16
N ARG A 3 -26.09 -5.35 20.52
CA ARG A 3 -26.30 -5.46 19.06
C ARG A 3 -25.92 -4.19 18.27
N GLU A 4 -26.04 -3.04 18.91
CA GLU A 4 -25.65 -1.73 18.40
C GLU A 4 -24.18 -1.65 17.97
N SER A 5 -23.27 -2.34 18.66
CA SER A 5 -21.84 -2.27 18.35
C SER A 5 -21.50 -3.04 17.08
N LEU A 6 -22.07 -4.24 16.87
CA LEU A 6 -21.90 -4.96 15.61
C LEU A 6 -22.50 -4.18 14.44
N ALA A 7 -23.66 -3.54 14.63
CA ALA A 7 -24.26 -2.68 13.62
C ALA A 7 -23.35 -1.50 13.24
N LYS A 8 -22.71 -0.85 14.23
CA LYS A 8 -21.72 0.21 13.98
C LYS A 8 -20.51 -0.31 13.22
N LEU A 9 -19.97 -1.48 13.59
CA LEU A 9 -18.85 -2.10 12.87
C LEU A 9 -19.22 -2.40 11.41
N GLN A 10 -20.45 -2.87 11.17
CA GLN A 10 -20.95 -3.18 9.84
C GLN A 10 -21.15 -1.90 8.99
N GLU A 11 -21.74 -0.85 9.57
CA GLU A 11 -21.93 0.46 8.93
C GLU A 11 -20.59 1.12 8.59
N ALA A 12 -19.62 1.04 9.49
CA ALA A 12 -18.27 1.55 9.28
C ALA A 12 -17.42 0.66 8.35
N HIS A 13 -17.93 -0.50 7.92
CA HIS A 13 -17.18 -1.51 7.17
C HIS A 13 -15.83 -1.87 7.83
N ALA A 14 -15.81 -2.04 9.15
CA ALA A 14 -14.59 -2.16 9.96
C ALA A 14 -13.62 -3.26 9.45
N PHE A 15 -14.17 -4.39 9.00
CA PHE A 15 -13.39 -5.53 8.50
C PHE A 15 -13.25 -5.57 6.97
N ASN A 16 -13.48 -4.45 6.27
CA ASN A 16 -13.30 -4.38 4.82
C ASN A 16 -11.92 -4.93 4.40
N PRO A 17 -11.87 -5.97 3.53
CA PRO A 17 -10.61 -6.57 3.07
C PRO A 17 -9.82 -5.67 2.10
N ALA A 18 -10.46 -4.65 1.52
CA ALA A 18 -9.85 -3.73 0.58
C ALA A 18 -10.15 -2.27 0.97
N PRO A 19 -9.61 -1.78 2.10
CA PRO A 19 -9.72 -0.37 2.48
C PRO A 19 -8.99 0.50 1.45
N LEU A 20 -9.25 1.81 1.47
CA LEU A 20 -8.54 2.72 0.58
C LEU A 20 -7.06 2.72 0.92
N ARG A 21 -6.20 2.87 -0.10
CA ARG A 21 -4.75 2.83 0.12
C ARG A 21 -4.36 3.79 1.23
N GLY A 22 -4.78 5.06 1.19
CA GLY A 22 -4.42 6.06 2.20
C GLY A 22 -4.92 5.83 3.63
N GLU A 23 -5.64 4.74 3.92
CA GLU A 23 -6.10 4.38 5.27
C GLU A 23 -5.27 3.22 5.86
N LEU A 24 -4.45 2.54 5.04
CA LEU A 24 -3.76 1.32 5.46
C LEU A 24 -2.78 1.55 6.60
N TYR A 25 -2.14 2.73 6.68
CA TYR A 25 -1.19 3.02 7.75
C TYR A 25 -1.84 3.04 9.14
N GLU A 26 -3.12 3.43 9.25
CA GLU A 26 -3.87 3.46 10.52
C GLU A 26 -4.38 2.08 10.92
N LEU A 27 -4.69 1.24 9.92
CA LEU A 27 -5.26 -0.09 10.08
C LEU A 27 -4.19 -1.18 10.25
N HIS A 28 -2.92 -0.87 10.00
CA HIS A 28 -1.81 -1.82 10.10
C HIS A 28 -1.46 -2.10 11.56
N VAL A 29 -1.29 -3.38 11.88
CA VAL A 29 -0.63 -3.82 13.11
C VAL A 29 0.76 -4.32 12.71
N PRO A 30 1.85 -3.75 13.25
CA PRO A 30 3.20 -4.15 12.89
C PRO A 30 3.45 -5.65 13.09
N PHE A 31 4.05 -6.31 12.10
CA PHE A 31 4.47 -7.70 12.22
C PHE A 31 5.57 -7.87 13.26
N ASP A 32 6.46 -6.90 13.39
CA ASP A 32 7.46 -6.85 14.44
C ASP A 32 6.83 -6.92 15.85
N GLU A 33 5.70 -6.24 16.07
CA GLU A 33 4.92 -6.35 17.32
C GLU A 33 4.24 -7.72 17.46
N MET A 34 3.58 -8.21 16.41
CA MET A 34 2.87 -9.50 16.44
C MET A 34 3.81 -10.69 16.65
N THR A 35 5.01 -10.63 16.09
CA THR A 35 6.01 -11.71 16.14
C THR A 35 7.02 -11.56 17.28
N GLY A 36 7.06 -10.39 17.94
CA GLY A 36 8.04 -10.07 18.98
C GLY A 36 9.47 -9.91 18.44
N GLY A 37 9.61 -9.50 17.17
CA GLY A 37 10.88 -9.38 16.46
C GLY A 37 11.10 -8.00 15.84
N HIS A 38 12.17 -7.86 15.06
CA HIS A 38 12.54 -6.64 14.31
C HIS A 38 12.85 -6.95 12.83
N GLY A 39 12.22 -7.99 12.30
CA GLY A 39 12.57 -8.60 11.02
C GLY A 39 11.83 -8.02 9.82
N CYS A 40 10.83 -7.15 10.02
CA CYS A 40 9.99 -6.65 8.94
C CYS A 40 9.96 -5.12 8.87
N GLU A 41 9.13 -4.44 9.66
CA GLU A 41 8.97 -2.98 9.61
C GLU A 41 10.25 -2.23 9.99
N GLN A 42 10.93 -2.66 11.05
CA GLN A 42 12.19 -2.06 11.50
C GLN A 42 13.30 -2.30 10.46
N SER A 43 13.41 -3.52 9.96
CA SER A 43 14.38 -3.87 8.91
C SER A 43 14.16 -3.05 7.64
N LEU A 44 12.90 -2.85 7.23
CA LEU A 44 12.53 -2.00 6.09
C LEU A 44 12.92 -0.54 6.35
N THR A 45 12.62 -0.03 7.54
CA THR A 45 12.95 1.35 7.94
C THR A 45 14.46 1.59 7.87
N ASP A 46 15.25 0.69 8.45
CA ASP A 46 16.70 0.82 8.51
C ASP A 46 17.33 0.71 7.12
N ALA A 47 16.85 -0.20 6.28
CA ALA A 47 17.30 -0.34 4.91
C ALA A 47 17.05 0.95 4.10
N LEU A 48 15.84 1.49 4.15
CA LEU A 48 15.48 2.70 3.41
C LEU A 48 16.26 3.93 3.88
N ARG A 49 16.54 4.04 5.18
CA ARG A 49 17.40 5.10 5.72
C ARG A 49 18.87 4.98 5.28
N ARG A 50 19.34 3.78 4.96
CA ARG A 50 20.67 3.55 4.36
C ARG A 50 20.70 3.76 2.85
N GLY A 51 19.58 4.12 2.22
CA GLY A 51 19.51 4.31 0.77
C GLY A 51 19.32 3.00 0.00
N GLU A 52 18.97 1.90 0.67
CA GLU A 52 18.90 0.57 0.05
C GLU A 52 17.66 0.37 -0.84
N ARG A 53 17.80 -0.54 -1.80
CA ARG A 53 16.71 -1.05 -2.64
C ARG A 53 16.23 -2.38 -2.05
N VAL A 54 15.00 -2.37 -1.57
CA VAL A 54 14.42 -3.48 -0.80
C VAL A 54 13.40 -4.23 -1.65
N ALA A 55 13.58 -5.55 -1.78
CA ALA A 55 12.53 -6.46 -2.23
C ALA A 55 11.65 -6.87 -1.03
N LEU A 56 10.40 -6.43 -1.03
CA LEU A 56 9.39 -6.85 -0.04
C LEU A 56 8.57 -8.00 -0.62
N VAL A 57 8.91 -9.22 -0.20
CA VAL A 57 8.41 -10.47 -0.78
C VAL A 57 7.20 -10.98 -0.02
N GLY A 58 6.10 -11.20 -0.74
CA GLY A 58 4.88 -11.78 -0.18
C GLY A 58 3.80 -11.97 -1.24
N ILE A 59 2.86 -12.87 -1.03
CA ILE A 59 1.76 -13.06 -1.99
C ILE A 59 0.81 -11.85 -2.00
N SER A 60 -0.11 -11.78 -2.96
CA SER A 60 -1.22 -10.81 -2.87
C SER A 60 -1.99 -11.03 -1.57
N GLY A 61 -2.36 -9.93 -0.89
CA GLY A 61 -3.08 -10.00 0.38
C GLY A 61 -2.25 -10.37 1.62
N SER A 62 -0.93 -10.56 1.49
CA SER A 62 -0.04 -10.84 2.64
C SER A 62 0.22 -9.66 3.57
N GLY A 63 0.05 -8.41 3.09
CA GLY A 63 0.30 -7.21 3.88
C GLY A 63 1.38 -6.27 3.35
N LYS A 64 2.02 -6.56 2.20
CA LYS A 64 3.08 -5.73 1.58
C LYS A 64 2.76 -4.22 1.59
N SER A 65 1.62 -3.84 1.02
CA SER A 65 1.19 -2.44 0.92
C SER A 65 0.92 -1.80 2.30
N SER A 66 0.47 -2.60 3.27
CA SER A 66 0.18 -2.17 4.64
C SER A 66 1.49 -1.86 5.39
N ILE A 67 2.47 -2.76 5.29
CA ILE A 67 3.84 -2.57 5.81
C ILE A 67 4.47 -1.31 5.23
N THR A 68 4.48 -1.21 3.90
CA THR A 68 5.09 -0.07 3.20
C THR A 68 4.48 1.25 3.65
N GLN A 69 3.15 1.32 3.81
CA GLN A 69 2.50 2.55 4.24
C GLN A 69 2.63 2.85 5.73
N ASN A 70 2.72 1.83 6.57
CA ASN A 70 3.00 2.03 7.98
C ASN A 70 4.41 2.61 8.18
N VAL A 71 5.41 2.06 7.49
CA VAL A 71 6.81 2.54 7.54
C VAL A 71 6.98 3.90 6.87
N LEU A 72 6.35 4.09 5.70
CA LEU A 72 6.44 5.32 4.91
C LEU A 72 5.19 6.19 5.08
N GLY A 73 4.68 6.23 6.31
CA GLY A 73 3.51 7.02 6.66
C GLY A 73 3.62 8.48 6.21
N PRO A 74 2.49 9.22 6.20
CA PRO A 74 2.39 10.51 5.53
C PRO A 74 3.45 11.56 5.92
N LEU A 75 3.97 11.49 7.15
CA LEU A 75 4.94 12.43 7.72
C LEU A 75 6.23 11.74 8.20
N VAL A 76 6.68 10.70 7.50
CA VAL A 76 7.91 9.98 7.87
C VAL A 76 9.13 10.91 7.89
N GLU A 77 9.87 10.90 9.01
CA GLU A 77 11.01 11.79 9.20
C GLU A 77 12.23 11.35 8.37
N GLY A 78 12.80 12.29 7.61
CA GLY A 78 14.03 12.09 6.84
C GLY A 78 13.87 11.28 5.54
N LEU A 79 12.67 10.79 5.24
CA LEU A 79 12.37 10.08 4.00
C LEU A 79 11.36 10.88 3.17
N ALA A 80 11.46 10.76 1.85
CA ALA A 80 10.51 11.31 0.89
C ALA A 80 9.93 10.16 0.05
N PRO A 81 8.83 9.54 0.49
CA PRO A 81 8.17 8.48 -0.28
C PRO A 81 7.57 9.03 -1.58
N LEU A 82 7.87 8.35 -2.69
CA LEU A 82 7.42 8.65 -4.05
C LEU A 82 6.67 7.43 -4.60
N PRO A 83 5.34 7.33 -4.38
CA PRO A 83 4.56 6.18 -4.84
C PRO A 83 4.45 6.13 -6.37
N ILE A 84 5.02 5.10 -6.97
CA ILE A 84 4.99 4.92 -8.43
C ILE A 84 3.76 4.11 -8.80
N THR A 85 2.67 4.80 -9.11
CA THR A 85 1.46 4.17 -9.64
C THR A 85 1.61 4.01 -11.14
N VAL A 86 1.74 2.78 -11.64
CA VAL A 86 1.74 2.50 -13.07
C VAL A 86 0.37 1.94 -13.47
N ALA A 87 -0.27 2.57 -14.45
CA ALA A 87 -1.49 2.05 -15.03
C ALA A 87 -1.16 0.84 -15.91
N ILE A 88 -1.94 -0.23 -15.76
CA ILE A 88 -1.81 -1.48 -16.53
C ILE A 88 -1.81 -1.22 -18.05
N GLU A 89 -2.44 -0.12 -18.49
CA GLU A 89 -2.59 0.28 -19.89
C GLU A 89 -1.32 0.91 -20.51
N ARG A 90 -0.24 1.13 -19.75
CA ARG A 90 1.03 1.70 -20.24
C ARG A 90 2.22 0.76 -19.96
N PRO A 91 2.30 -0.40 -20.63
CA PRO A 91 3.36 -1.38 -20.39
C PRO A 91 4.76 -0.85 -20.70
N GLU A 92 4.89 0.17 -21.54
CA GLU A 92 6.16 0.77 -21.95
C GLU A 92 6.93 1.34 -20.74
N ILE A 93 6.21 1.83 -19.71
CA ILE A 93 6.80 2.32 -18.45
C ILE A 93 7.56 1.20 -17.71
N ALA A 94 7.18 -0.06 -17.91
CA ALA A 94 7.85 -1.22 -17.30
C ALA A 94 9.07 -1.69 -18.10
N GLN A 95 9.13 -1.31 -19.37
CA GLN A 95 10.02 -1.92 -20.35
C GLN A 95 11.13 -0.98 -20.80
N ASP A 96 10.89 0.33 -20.74
CA ASP A 96 11.81 1.37 -21.16
C ASP A 96 12.19 2.27 -19.95
N PRO A 97 13.48 2.29 -19.57
CA PRO A 97 14.01 3.20 -18.56
C PRO A 97 13.65 4.68 -18.74
N ALA A 98 13.65 5.18 -19.98
CA ALA A 98 13.35 6.57 -20.26
C ALA A 98 11.85 6.90 -20.10
N GLU A 99 10.98 5.94 -20.41
CA GLU A 99 9.55 6.04 -20.11
C GLU A 99 9.31 5.97 -18.60
N PHE A 100 10.03 5.12 -17.87
CA PHE A 100 9.97 5.06 -16.41
C PHE A 100 10.39 6.40 -15.77
N ALA A 101 11.51 6.97 -16.20
CA ALA A 101 11.97 8.28 -15.72
C ALA A 101 11.00 9.41 -16.08
N GLY A 102 10.49 9.43 -17.31
CA GLY A 102 9.46 10.37 -17.72
C GLY A 102 8.19 10.26 -16.88
N HIS A 103 7.78 9.04 -16.53
CA HIS A 103 6.64 8.79 -15.64
C HIS A 103 6.92 9.30 -14.21
N LEU A 104 8.12 9.12 -13.68
CA LEU A 104 8.51 9.68 -12.38
C LEU A 104 8.40 11.22 -12.39
N VAL A 105 8.91 11.89 -13.42
CA VAL A 105 8.80 13.35 -13.59
C VAL A 105 7.33 13.78 -13.59
N GLN A 106 6.48 13.09 -14.36
CA GLN A 106 5.03 13.37 -14.46
C GLN A 106 4.32 13.20 -13.10
N LEU A 107 4.67 12.18 -12.33
CA LEU A 107 4.11 11.95 -11.00
C LEU A 107 4.49 13.08 -10.03
N VAL A 108 5.76 13.49 -10.02
CA VAL A 108 6.23 14.61 -9.20
C VAL A 108 5.52 15.91 -9.58
N GLU A 109 5.37 16.19 -10.88
CA GLU A 109 4.63 17.35 -11.36
C GLU A 109 3.18 17.35 -10.86
N GLN A 110 2.48 16.21 -10.98
CA GLN A 110 1.11 16.05 -10.48
C GLN A 110 1.01 16.28 -8.96
N TRP A 111 1.98 15.78 -8.19
CA TRP A 111 2.01 15.98 -6.74
C TRP A 111 2.24 17.43 -6.36
N VAL A 112 3.17 18.12 -7.03
CA VAL A 112 3.44 19.54 -6.80
C VAL A 112 2.20 20.38 -7.11
N VAL A 113 1.52 20.13 -8.23
CA VAL A 113 0.27 20.83 -8.58
C VAL A 113 -0.83 20.61 -7.53
N ASN A 114 -0.89 19.42 -6.94
CA ASN A 114 -1.88 19.09 -5.91
C ASN A 114 -1.50 19.59 -4.51
N ALA A 115 -0.21 19.75 -4.22
CA ALA A 115 0.30 20.19 -2.91
C ALA A 115 0.39 21.71 -2.78
N LEU A 116 0.68 22.44 -3.87
CA LEU A 116 0.74 23.90 -3.84
C LEU A 116 -0.67 24.49 -3.69
N PRO A 117 -0.90 25.46 -2.78
CA PRO A 117 -2.16 26.18 -2.70
C PRO A 117 -2.45 26.80 -4.07
N LYS A 118 -3.64 26.59 -4.63
CA LYS A 118 -4.07 27.23 -5.88
C LYS A 118 -3.91 28.74 -5.78
N GLN A 119 -2.79 29.28 -6.24
CA GLN A 119 -2.61 30.72 -6.32
C GLN A 119 -3.52 31.25 -7.45
N ALA A 120 -4.34 32.23 -7.10
CA ALA A 120 -5.23 33.03 -7.94
C ALA A 120 -6.62 32.44 -8.29
N GLY A 121 -7.59 32.81 -7.47
CA GLY A 121 -9.02 32.82 -7.76
C GLY A 121 -9.78 33.83 -6.88
N ARG A 122 -9.34 35.08 -6.83
CA ARG A 122 -10.19 36.18 -6.32
C ARG A 122 -11.26 36.47 -7.39
N GLY A 123 -12.50 36.04 -7.14
CA GLY A 123 -13.68 36.56 -7.85
C GLY A 123 -14.80 35.54 -8.10
N ARG A 124 -15.86 35.60 -7.28
CA ARG A 124 -17.15 34.87 -7.34
C ARG A 124 -17.01 33.36 -7.08
N GLU A 125 -17.84 32.71 -6.27
CA GLU A 125 -19.27 32.91 -6.10
C GLU A 125 -19.72 32.31 -4.76
N ILE A 126 -20.62 33.01 -4.07
CA ILE A 126 -21.46 32.45 -3.01
C ILE A 126 -22.42 31.49 -3.70
N THR A 127 -22.49 30.21 -3.30
CA THR A 127 -23.75 29.44 -3.35
C THR A 127 -23.72 28.21 -2.43
N THR A 128 -24.88 27.97 -1.85
CA THR A 128 -25.35 27.05 -0.81
C THR A 128 -25.08 25.55 -1.02
N PRO A 129 -25.14 24.75 0.07
CA PRO A 129 -25.03 23.30 0.01
C PRO A 129 -26.39 22.67 -0.32
N HIS A 130 -26.58 22.12 -1.53
CA HIS A 130 -27.67 21.19 -1.83
C HIS A 130 -27.14 20.07 -2.75
N GLY A 131 -27.55 18.84 -2.44
CA GLY A 131 -27.03 17.62 -3.05
C GLY A 131 -27.43 17.39 -4.50
N SER A 132 -26.63 16.55 -5.16
CA SER A 132 -27.06 15.75 -6.30
C SER A 132 -26.11 14.56 -6.46
N LEU A 133 -26.72 13.37 -6.44
CA LEU A 133 -26.15 12.09 -6.85
C LEU A 133 -25.71 12.17 -8.31
N GLY A 134 -24.41 12.25 -8.54
CA GLY A 134 -23.79 12.12 -9.85
C GLY A 134 -22.66 11.11 -9.77
N ARG A 135 -22.74 10.04 -10.58
CA ARG A 135 -21.70 9.03 -10.80
C ARG A 135 -20.32 9.67 -10.92
N ILE A 136 -19.50 9.53 -9.88
CA ILE A 136 -18.06 9.82 -9.95
C ILE A 136 -17.36 8.48 -10.12
N SER A 137 -16.78 8.29 -11.30
CA SER A 137 -15.75 7.29 -11.56
C SER A 137 -14.70 7.35 -10.44
N ARG A 138 -14.71 6.34 -9.56
CA ARG A 138 -13.76 6.19 -8.46
C ARG A 138 -12.49 5.54 -9.00
N GLN A 139 -11.62 6.33 -9.60
CA GLN A 139 -10.20 6.04 -9.65
C GLN A 139 -9.46 7.32 -9.24
N ARG A 140 -9.31 7.53 -7.92
CA ARG A 140 -8.44 8.57 -7.35
C ARG A 140 -7.20 7.89 -6.80
N PHE A 141 -6.16 7.79 -7.63
CA PHE A 141 -4.86 7.21 -7.27
C PHE A 141 -3.80 8.26 -6.90
N SER A 142 -4.17 9.52 -6.70
CA SER A 142 -3.22 10.59 -6.37
C SER A 142 -3.52 11.18 -4.99
N VAL A 143 -2.89 10.62 -3.96
CA VAL A 143 -2.65 11.36 -2.71
C VAL A 143 -1.26 12.00 -2.89
N ALA A 144 -1.21 13.32 -3.01
CA ALA A 144 0.08 14.02 -3.01
C ALA A 144 0.82 13.70 -1.69
N PRO A 145 2.14 13.43 -1.71
CA PRO A 145 2.85 13.12 -0.49
C PRO A 145 2.74 14.28 0.51
N GLN A 146 2.30 14.01 1.74
CA GLN A 146 2.00 15.08 2.71
C GLN A 146 3.26 15.86 3.11
N TRP A 147 4.45 15.23 3.08
CA TRP A 147 5.74 15.89 3.30
C TRP A 147 5.99 17.05 2.32
N LEU A 148 5.45 16.98 1.10
CA LEU A 148 5.62 18.04 0.09
C LEU A 148 4.85 19.31 0.46
N SER A 149 3.69 19.16 1.11
CA SER A 149 2.91 20.31 1.60
C SER A 149 3.61 21.03 2.76
N ALA A 150 4.50 20.34 3.49
CA ALA A 150 5.28 20.92 4.56
C ALA A 150 6.51 21.71 4.07
N LYS A 151 6.95 21.50 2.82
CA LYS A 151 8.15 22.13 2.22
C LYS A 151 7.81 22.90 0.94
N VAL A 152 7.20 24.07 1.09
CA VAL A 152 6.71 24.90 -0.04
C VAL A 152 7.83 25.34 -0.99
N GLU A 153 9.01 25.71 -0.48
CA GLU A 153 10.16 26.13 -1.32
C GLU A 153 10.61 24.99 -2.24
N LEU A 154 10.81 23.79 -1.69
CA LEU A 154 11.12 22.59 -2.47
C LEU A 154 10.02 22.28 -3.51
N ALA A 155 8.74 22.46 -3.17
CA ALA A 155 7.66 22.25 -4.12
C ALA A 155 7.76 23.18 -5.34
N TYR A 156 8.17 24.44 -5.16
CA TYR A 156 8.42 25.37 -6.27
C TYR A 156 9.65 24.96 -7.10
N GLU A 157 10.74 24.53 -6.48
CA GLU A 157 11.93 24.06 -7.20
C GLU A 157 11.63 22.80 -8.04
N LEU A 158 10.89 21.84 -7.46
CA LEU A 158 10.42 20.66 -8.16
C LEU A 158 9.50 21.02 -9.32
N GLN A 159 8.61 22.02 -9.16
CA GLN A 159 7.76 22.53 -10.24
C GLN A 159 8.59 23.03 -11.43
N GLN A 160 9.62 23.84 -11.16
CA GLN A 160 10.47 24.41 -12.19
C GLN A 160 11.30 23.35 -12.90
N ALA A 161 11.82 22.38 -12.16
CA ALA A 161 12.58 21.26 -12.71
C ALA A 161 11.70 20.30 -13.53
N SER A 162 10.46 20.04 -13.12
CA SER A 162 9.54 19.14 -13.84
C SER A 162 8.88 19.79 -15.07
N ALA A 163 8.72 21.11 -15.10
CA ALA A 163 8.06 21.84 -16.18
C ALA A 163 8.84 21.86 -17.52
N GLN A 164 10.10 21.43 -17.52
CA GLN A 164 10.89 21.34 -18.74
C GLN A 164 10.44 20.13 -19.56
N THR A 165 10.08 20.34 -20.83
CA THR A 165 9.77 19.22 -21.75
C THR A 165 11.08 18.65 -22.30
N PRO A 166 11.47 17.41 -21.94
CA PRO A 166 12.69 16.82 -22.43
C PRO A 166 12.57 16.47 -23.92
N LEU A 167 13.63 16.73 -24.69
CA LEU A 167 13.70 16.49 -26.14
C LEU A 167 14.32 15.12 -26.48
N SER A 168 14.86 14.40 -25.49
CA SER A 168 15.49 13.08 -25.67
C SER A 168 15.30 12.15 -24.45
N SER A 169 15.57 10.86 -24.64
CA SER A 169 15.60 9.86 -23.55
C SER A 169 16.68 10.16 -22.50
N SER A 170 17.86 10.65 -22.90
CA SER A 170 18.90 11.03 -21.93
C SER A 170 18.47 12.21 -21.07
N GLN A 171 17.80 13.21 -21.67
CA GLN A 171 17.29 14.36 -20.94
C GLN A 171 16.17 13.98 -19.95
N ARG A 172 15.33 13.00 -20.29
CA ARG A 172 14.35 12.44 -19.34
C ARG A 172 15.01 11.83 -18.11
N MET A 173 16.07 11.05 -18.32
CA MET A 173 16.85 10.47 -17.22
C MET A 173 17.50 11.56 -16.35
N ASP A 174 18.13 12.55 -16.98
CA ASP A 174 18.79 13.64 -16.27
C ASP A 174 17.80 14.49 -15.47
N GLN A 175 16.61 14.74 -16.01
CA GLN A 175 15.54 15.44 -15.31
C GLN A 175 15.06 14.66 -14.09
N ALA A 176 14.85 13.33 -14.22
CA ALA A 176 14.49 12.49 -13.10
C ALA A 176 15.56 12.50 -11.99
N ARG A 177 16.85 12.42 -12.36
CA ARG A 177 17.97 12.56 -11.40
C ARG A 177 17.94 13.91 -10.69
N GLN A 178 17.78 14.99 -11.45
CA GLN A 178 17.73 16.35 -10.90
C GLN A 178 16.61 16.50 -9.86
N LEU A 179 15.42 15.95 -10.11
CA LEU A 179 14.33 15.96 -9.13
C LEU A 179 14.69 15.22 -7.84
N LEU A 180 15.33 14.06 -7.95
CA LEU A 180 15.78 13.30 -6.78
C LEU A 180 16.90 14.03 -6.02
N ASP A 181 17.80 14.72 -6.72
CA ASP A 181 18.87 15.50 -6.11
C ASP A 181 18.34 16.73 -5.37
N LEU A 182 17.29 17.39 -5.87
CA LEU A 182 16.59 18.47 -5.16
C LEU A 182 15.96 17.97 -3.85
N ILE A 183 15.38 16.77 -3.84
CA ILE A 183 14.86 16.15 -2.62
C ILE A 183 16.01 15.89 -1.63
N ARG A 184 17.16 15.40 -2.11
CA ARG A 184 18.35 15.14 -1.29
C ARG A 184 18.97 16.42 -0.73
N SER A 185 19.01 17.52 -1.47
CA SER A 185 19.55 18.80 -0.97
C SER A 185 18.76 19.36 0.21
N GLU A 186 17.50 18.94 0.34
CA GLU A 186 16.61 19.26 1.46
C GLU A 186 16.74 18.32 2.67
N GLY A 187 17.77 17.47 2.68
CA GLY A 187 18.04 16.53 3.77
C GLY A 187 17.08 15.34 3.81
N LEU A 188 16.36 15.08 2.72
CA LEU A 188 15.42 13.95 2.61
C LEU A 188 16.03 12.85 1.73
N GLN A 189 15.86 11.59 2.13
CA GLN A 189 16.18 10.45 1.29
C GLN A 189 14.96 10.12 0.39
N PRO A 190 15.04 10.31 -0.94
CA PRO A 190 13.96 9.87 -1.82
C PRO A 190 13.82 8.34 -1.78
N VAL A 191 12.58 7.87 -1.68
CA VAL A 191 12.22 6.44 -1.68
C VAL A 191 11.18 6.19 -2.76
N LEU A 192 11.57 5.47 -3.82
CA LEU A 192 10.61 5.04 -4.84
C LEU A 192 9.79 3.86 -4.31
N VAL A 193 8.47 4.00 -4.29
CA VAL A 193 7.57 2.95 -3.78
C VAL A 193 6.85 2.30 -4.95
N LEU A 194 7.31 1.11 -5.34
CA LEU A 194 6.71 0.28 -6.39
C LEU A 194 5.80 -0.76 -5.72
N ASP A 195 4.60 -0.32 -5.37
CA ASP A 195 3.56 -1.14 -4.73
C ASP A 195 2.58 -1.70 -5.78
N ASP A 196 2.08 -2.93 -5.58
CA ASP A 196 1.30 -3.71 -6.57
C ASP A 196 2.02 -3.99 -7.91
N THR A 197 3.34 -4.20 -7.91
CA THR A 197 4.07 -4.74 -9.08
C THR A 197 3.41 -6.02 -9.63
N ASP A 198 2.81 -6.85 -8.79
CA ASP A 198 2.08 -8.06 -9.22
C ASP A 198 0.95 -7.74 -10.21
N LYS A 199 0.21 -6.63 -10.02
CA LYS A 199 -0.83 -6.20 -10.97
C LYS A 199 -0.24 -5.68 -12.27
N TRP A 200 0.97 -5.12 -12.20
CA TRP A 200 1.70 -4.61 -13.34
C TRP A 200 2.30 -5.73 -14.19
N LEU A 201 2.78 -6.80 -13.55
CA LEU A 201 3.59 -7.86 -14.16
C LEU A 201 2.81 -9.15 -14.43
N ASN A 202 1.56 -9.26 -13.98
CA ASN A 202 0.72 -10.47 -14.11
C ASN A 202 -0.65 -10.20 -14.75
N THR A 203 -0.76 -9.22 -15.63
CA THR A 203 -2.04 -8.88 -16.28
C THR A 203 -2.51 -10.02 -17.19
N THR A 204 -3.56 -10.74 -16.78
CA THR A 204 -4.14 -11.87 -17.53
C THR A 204 -4.70 -11.52 -18.92
N TRP A 205 -4.88 -10.22 -19.21
CA TRP A 205 -5.40 -9.73 -20.50
C TRP A 205 -4.30 -9.34 -21.50
N GLN A 206 -3.04 -9.29 -21.08
CA GLN A 206 -1.91 -9.07 -21.97
C GLN A 206 -1.26 -10.42 -22.30
N PRO A 207 -1.13 -10.79 -23.59
CA PRO A 207 -0.51 -12.05 -24.00
C PRO A 207 0.99 -12.15 -23.68
N ASP A 208 1.60 -11.12 -23.08
CA ASP A 208 3.06 -10.97 -22.95
C ASP A 208 3.57 -10.59 -21.54
N ALA A 209 2.83 -10.98 -20.49
CA ALA A 209 3.18 -10.69 -19.10
C ALA A 209 4.61 -11.15 -18.70
N ALA A 210 5.10 -12.24 -19.30
CA ALA A 210 6.46 -12.72 -19.11
C ALA A 210 7.51 -11.73 -19.65
N THR A 211 7.31 -11.17 -20.85
CA THR A 211 8.24 -10.18 -21.43
C THR A 211 8.22 -8.86 -20.68
N VAL A 212 7.04 -8.39 -20.24
CA VAL A 212 6.93 -7.21 -19.37
C VAL A 212 7.73 -7.42 -18.09
N ARG A 213 7.59 -8.60 -17.47
CA ARG A 213 8.33 -8.97 -16.26
C ARG A 213 9.83 -9.07 -16.46
N ALA A 214 10.26 -9.72 -17.54
CA ALA A 214 11.66 -9.82 -17.94
C ALA A 214 12.28 -8.44 -18.16
N ALA A 215 11.56 -7.54 -18.86
CA ALA A 215 12.04 -6.18 -19.11
C ALA A 215 12.10 -5.34 -17.84
N PHE A 216 11.10 -5.46 -16.96
CA PHE A 216 11.10 -4.74 -15.68
C PHE A 216 12.28 -5.12 -14.80
N PHE A 217 12.47 -6.41 -14.52
CA PHE A 217 13.60 -6.87 -13.71
C PHE A 217 14.93 -6.64 -14.42
N GLY A 218 15.02 -6.91 -15.73
CA GLY A 218 16.26 -6.76 -16.49
C GLY A 218 16.71 -5.32 -16.76
N ARG A 219 15.81 -4.33 -16.70
CA ARG A 219 16.12 -2.94 -17.08
C ARG A 219 15.77 -1.94 -15.99
N VAL A 220 14.52 -1.91 -15.53
CA VAL A 220 14.06 -0.88 -14.58
C VAL A 220 14.77 -1.01 -13.24
N VAL A 221 14.87 -2.22 -12.69
CA VAL A 221 15.57 -2.44 -11.40
C VAL A 221 17.03 -2.00 -11.48
N ARG A 222 17.71 -2.29 -12.59
CA ARG A 222 19.08 -1.84 -12.82
C ARG A 222 19.18 -0.30 -12.86
N VAL A 223 18.23 0.36 -13.52
CA VAL A 223 18.18 1.83 -13.59
C VAL A 223 17.97 2.47 -12.21
N LEU A 224 17.13 1.86 -11.37
CA LEU A 224 17.00 2.31 -9.98
C LEU A 224 18.34 2.28 -9.24
N ALA A 225 19.15 1.24 -9.51
CA ALA A 225 20.41 1.03 -8.83
C ALA A 225 21.57 1.86 -9.36
N GLU A 226 21.79 1.85 -10.67
CA GLU A 226 22.97 2.44 -11.30
C GLU A 226 22.75 3.88 -11.76
N GLU A 227 21.54 4.21 -12.22
CA GLU A 227 21.27 5.49 -12.88
C GLU A 227 20.60 6.50 -11.96
N LEU A 228 19.59 6.10 -11.18
CA LEU A 228 18.89 6.99 -10.24
C LEU A 228 19.52 6.97 -8.84
N ALA A 229 20.26 5.90 -8.51
CA ALA A 229 20.96 5.69 -7.24
C ALA A 229 20.10 6.08 -6.03
N THR A 230 18.87 5.57 -5.99
CA THR A 230 17.85 5.96 -4.99
C THR A 230 17.35 4.75 -4.22
N ALA A 231 16.96 4.98 -2.97
CA ALA A 231 16.27 3.98 -2.18
C ALA A 231 14.96 3.59 -2.86
N ALA A 232 14.56 2.33 -2.71
CA ALA A 232 13.32 1.84 -3.28
C ALA A 232 12.72 0.71 -2.46
N VAL A 233 11.39 0.60 -2.46
CA VAL A 233 10.67 -0.60 -2.02
C VAL A 233 9.96 -1.19 -3.21
N LEU A 234 10.30 -2.43 -3.55
CA LEU A 234 9.66 -3.19 -4.60
C LEU A 234 8.82 -4.28 -3.95
N ALA A 235 7.51 -4.23 -4.13
CA ALA A 235 6.66 -5.37 -3.86
C ALA A 235 7.07 -6.52 -4.79
N VAL A 236 7.20 -7.75 -4.30
CA VAL A 236 7.59 -8.90 -5.12
C VAL A 236 6.74 -10.11 -4.78
N HIS A 237 6.10 -10.72 -5.78
CA HIS A 237 5.45 -12.02 -5.59
C HIS A 237 6.50 -13.13 -5.41
N PRO A 238 6.33 -14.07 -4.46
CA PRO A 238 7.26 -15.18 -4.25
C PRO A 238 7.50 -16.04 -5.49
N ALA A 239 6.52 -16.13 -6.41
CA ALA A 239 6.68 -16.87 -7.66
C ALA A 239 7.77 -16.28 -8.58
N TYR A 240 8.09 -14.99 -8.46
CA TYR A 240 9.12 -14.35 -9.27
C TYR A 240 10.53 -14.71 -8.81
N LEU A 241 10.71 -15.23 -7.59
CA LEU A 241 12.04 -15.60 -7.08
C LEU A 241 12.70 -16.72 -7.91
N GLU A 242 11.89 -17.54 -8.57
CA GLU A 242 12.36 -18.63 -9.42
C GLU A 242 12.70 -18.16 -10.85
N ASP A 243 12.21 -16.99 -11.27
CA ASP A 243 12.44 -16.45 -12.61
C ASP A 243 13.93 -16.06 -12.80
N ASP A 244 14.51 -16.43 -13.95
CA ASP A 244 15.92 -16.15 -14.27
C ASP A 244 16.22 -14.65 -14.32
N GLU A 245 15.27 -13.85 -14.82
CA GLU A 245 15.40 -12.41 -14.92
C GLU A 245 15.36 -11.74 -13.55
N TYR A 246 14.53 -12.22 -12.62
CA TYR A 246 14.54 -11.74 -11.24
C TYR A 246 15.88 -12.06 -10.57
N ARG A 247 16.35 -13.31 -10.69
CA ARG A 247 17.62 -13.74 -10.08
C ARG A 247 18.80 -12.93 -10.63
N SER A 248 18.77 -12.61 -11.92
CA SER A 248 19.77 -11.73 -12.55
C SER A 248 19.69 -10.29 -12.04
N ALA A 249 18.48 -9.79 -11.75
CA ALA A 249 18.25 -8.45 -11.23
C ALA A 249 18.50 -8.32 -9.71
N ALA A 250 18.44 -9.42 -8.97
CA ALA A 250 18.55 -9.43 -7.51
C ALA A 250 19.88 -8.85 -7.00
N VAL A 251 20.94 -8.85 -7.82
CA VAL A 251 22.22 -8.19 -7.52
C VAL A 251 22.10 -6.67 -7.34
N PHE A 252 21.05 -6.06 -7.90
CA PHE A 252 20.75 -4.64 -7.77
C PHE A 252 19.82 -4.33 -6.58
N LEU A 253 19.39 -5.35 -5.85
CA LEU A 253 18.57 -5.23 -4.65
C LEU A 253 19.47 -5.54 -3.44
N ASP A 254 19.59 -4.58 -2.53
CA ASP A 254 20.52 -4.70 -1.40
C ASP A 254 19.95 -5.59 -0.30
N THR A 255 18.62 -5.54 -0.11
CA THR A 255 17.94 -6.20 1.00
C THR A 255 16.67 -6.90 0.50
N THR A 256 16.44 -8.13 0.98
CA THR A 256 15.19 -8.87 0.75
C THR A 256 14.50 -9.14 2.08
N ILE A 257 13.26 -8.71 2.20
CA ILE A 257 12.42 -8.88 3.39
C ILE A 257 11.21 -9.74 3.01
N HIS A 258 11.04 -10.87 3.68
CA HIS A 258 9.85 -11.70 3.52
C HIS A 258 8.77 -11.26 4.50
N VAL A 259 7.58 -10.97 4.00
CA VAL A 259 6.42 -10.66 4.84
C VAL A 259 6.10 -11.87 5.73
N PRO A 260 6.12 -11.71 7.07
CA PRO A 260 5.84 -12.80 7.99
C PRO A 260 4.41 -13.32 7.85
N LYS A 261 4.19 -14.55 8.29
CA LYS A 261 2.81 -15.06 8.50
C LYS A 261 2.27 -14.51 9.82
N ILE A 262 0.95 -14.44 9.94
CA ILE A 262 0.31 -14.15 11.22
C ILE A 262 0.65 -15.31 12.19
N PRO A 263 1.23 -15.03 13.37
CA PRO A 263 1.81 -16.08 14.21
C PRO A 263 0.78 -16.86 15.06
N GLY A 264 -0.43 -16.33 15.25
CA GLY A 264 -1.43 -16.96 16.11
C GLY A 264 -2.77 -16.24 16.12
N ALA A 265 -3.75 -16.86 16.78
CA ALA A 265 -5.08 -16.27 16.98
C ALA A 265 -5.06 -14.94 17.75
N ALA A 266 -4.11 -14.76 18.67
CA ALA A 266 -3.91 -13.49 19.38
C ALA A 266 -3.54 -12.35 18.40
N ALA A 267 -2.68 -12.62 17.42
CA ALA A 267 -2.30 -11.64 16.40
C ALA A 267 -3.45 -11.35 15.42
N VAL A 268 -4.26 -12.35 15.07
CA VAL A 268 -5.55 -12.11 14.37
C VAL A 268 -6.44 -11.18 15.21
N GLY A 269 -6.51 -11.42 16.52
CA GLY A 269 -7.21 -10.56 17.46
C GLY A 269 -6.70 -9.12 17.44
N GLN A 270 -5.38 -8.89 17.45
CA GLN A 270 -4.81 -7.54 17.36
C GLN A 270 -5.24 -6.83 16.07
N ILE A 271 -5.18 -7.51 14.91
CA ILE A 271 -5.58 -6.93 13.61
C ILE A 271 -7.06 -6.52 13.61
N LEU A 272 -7.94 -7.39 14.11
CA LEU A 272 -9.37 -7.12 14.15
C LEU A 272 -9.73 -6.10 15.25
N GLY A 273 -9.03 -6.15 16.39
CA GLY A 273 -9.17 -5.23 17.50
C GLY A 273 -8.81 -3.80 17.12
N ARG A 274 -7.70 -3.60 16.41
CA ARG A 274 -7.30 -2.30 15.85
C ARG A 274 -8.41 -1.69 14.99
N ARG A 275 -8.98 -2.48 14.09
CA ARG A 275 -10.05 -2.06 13.18
C ARG A 275 -11.36 -1.78 13.91
N ALA A 276 -11.71 -2.62 14.87
CA ALA A 276 -12.88 -2.43 15.70
C ALA A 276 -12.75 -1.18 16.59
N GLY A 277 -11.57 -0.93 17.16
CA GLY A 277 -11.27 0.25 17.96
C GLY A 277 -11.48 1.54 17.17
N LEU A 278 -10.92 1.62 15.96
CA LEU A 278 -11.12 2.77 15.07
C LEU A 278 -12.59 2.98 14.68
N ALA A 279 -13.32 1.89 14.37
CA ALA A 279 -14.73 1.98 13.97
C ALA A 279 -15.67 2.34 15.13
N LEU A 280 -15.32 1.96 16.37
CA LEU A 280 -16.11 2.24 17.57
C LEU A 280 -15.65 3.48 18.33
N ASP A 281 -14.60 4.17 17.85
CA ASP A 281 -13.92 5.27 18.54
C ASP A 281 -13.48 4.89 19.97
N LEU A 282 -12.94 3.68 20.10
CA LEU A 282 -12.42 3.12 21.35
C LEU A 282 -10.90 3.09 21.32
N THR A 283 -10.27 3.68 22.34
CA THR A 283 -8.82 3.65 22.51
C THR A 283 -8.30 2.30 23.01
N ASP A 284 -9.14 1.54 23.72
CA ASP A 284 -8.83 0.18 24.16
C ASP A 284 -9.25 -0.84 23.09
N GLU A 285 -8.30 -1.19 22.22
CA GLU A 285 -8.49 -2.16 21.14
C GLU A 285 -8.86 -3.56 21.65
N GLN A 286 -8.41 -3.93 22.85
CA GLN A 286 -8.75 -5.23 23.45
C GLN A 286 -10.20 -5.26 23.92
N SER A 287 -10.68 -4.15 24.48
CA SER A 287 -12.11 -3.96 24.76
C SER A 287 -12.92 -3.98 23.46
N ALA A 288 -12.48 -3.28 22.41
CA ALA A 288 -13.17 -3.30 21.11
C ALA A 288 -13.20 -4.71 20.48
N LEU A 289 -12.11 -5.47 20.58
CA LEU A 289 -12.04 -6.86 20.12
C LEU A 289 -12.97 -7.77 20.90
N GLY A 290 -12.85 -7.75 22.24
CA GLY A 290 -13.70 -8.53 23.13
C GLY A 290 -15.17 -8.12 23.02
N GLN A 291 -15.44 -6.97 22.41
CA GLN A 291 -16.76 -6.54 22.04
C GLN A 291 -17.22 -7.09 20.67
N ALA A 292 -16.34 -7.17 19.69
CA ALA A 292 -16.68 -7.59 18.34
C ALA A 292 -16.77 -9.13 18.18
N ILE A 293 -15.85 -9.88 18.78
CA ILE A 293 -15.57 -11.28 18.41
C ILE A 293 -15.34 -12.15 19.64
N ASP A 294 -16.01 -13.30 19.68
CA ASP A 294 -15.79 -14.33 20.69
C ASP A 294 -14.40 -15.00 20.52
N PRO A 295 -13.66 -15.31 21.60
CA PRO A 295 -12.34 -15.94 21.51
C PRO A 295 -12.29 -17.26 20.72
N THR A 296 -13.36 -18.06 20.74
CA THR A 296 -13.43 -19.31 19.95
C THR A 296 -13.54 -19.03 18.45
N ALA A 297 -14.21 -17.94 18.07
CA ALA A 297 -14.28 -17.49 16.68
C ALA A 297 -12.91 -17.03 16.15
N LEU A 298 -12.10 -16.36 17.00
CA LEU A 298 -10.72 -15.99 16.64
C LEU A 298 -9.83 -17.22 16.41
N ALA A 299 -9.98 -18.25 17.24
CA ALA A 299 -9.24 -19.49 17.08
C ALA A 299 -9.61 -20.19 15.76
N GLU A 300 -10.90 -20.27 15.43
CA GLU A 300 -11.38 -20.87 14.18
C GLU A 300 -10.93 -20.09 12.94
N LEU A 301 -10.97 -18.75 13.00
CA LEU A 301 -10.49 -17.89 11.92
C LEU A 301 -8.98 -18.06 11.67
N PHE A 302 -8.19 -18.13 12.74
CA PHE A 302 -6.75 -18.38 12.62
C PHE A 302 -6.47 -19.79 12.07
N GLU A 303 -7.21 -20.80 12.52
CA GLU A 303 -7.08 -22.15 12.01
C GLU A 303 -7.37 -22.18 10.49
N HIS A 304 -8.43 -21.51 10.04
CA HIS A 304 -8.73 -21.34 8.62
C HIS A 304 -7.56 -20.68 7.86
N TYR A 305 -7.03 -19.55 8.35
CA TYR A 305 -5.87 -18.89 7.75
C TYR A 305 -4.65 -19.82 7.66
N SER A 306 -4.33 -20.56 8.73
CA SER A 306 -3.14 -21.40 8.83
C SER A 306 -3.12 -22.58 7.84
N ARG A 307 -4.30 -23.03 7.39
CA ARG A 307 -4.47 -24.12 6.41
C ARG A 307 -4.25 -23.67 4.97
N HIS A 308 -4.14 -22.36 4.72
CA HIS A 308 -4.03 -21.79 3.39
C HIS A 308 -2.69 -21.07 3.17
N LYS A 309 -2.51 -20.56 1.94
CA LYS A 309 -1.44 -19.59 1.67
C LYS A 309 -1.67 -18.34 2.55
N PRO A 310 -0.61 -17.62 2.96
CA PRO A 310 -0.71 -16.52 3.92
C PRO A 310 -1.32 -15.24 3.32
N ASP A 311 -2.57 -15.34 2.88
CA ASP A 311 -3.39 -14.27 2.33
C ASP A 311 -4.34 -13.79 3.44
N MET A 312 -3.88 -12.79 4.20
CA MET A 312 -4.66 -12.16 5.26
C MET A 312 -5.92 -11.48 4.71
N ARG A 313 -5.84 -10.89 3.52
CA ARG A 313 -6.98 -10.24 2.88
C ARG A 313 -8.12 -11.23 2.68
N LYS A 314 -7.85 -12.40 2.11
CA LYS A 314 -8.85 -13.41 1.81
C LYS A 314 -9.28 -14.22 3.05
N HIS A 315 -8.32 -14.74 3.81
CA HIS A 315 -8.60 -15.74 4.84
C HIS A 315 -8.82 -15.16 6.24
N VAL A 316 -8.57 -13.87 6.44
CA VAL A 316 -8.84 -13.18 7.72
C VAL A 316 -9.88 -12.08 7.50
N LEU A 317 -9.56 -11.06 6.71
CA LEU A 317 -10.40 -9.87 6.60
C LEU A 317 -11.72 -10.14 5.87
N LEU A 318 -11.68 -10.79 4.71
CA LEU A 318 -12.92 -11.11 3.98
C LEU A 318 -13.81 -12.07 4.77
N THR A 319 -13.24 -13.13 5.37
CA THR A 319 -13.98 -14.05 6.23
C THR A 319 -14.60 -13.35 7.44
N ALA A 320 -13.85 -12.49 8.13
CA ALA A 320 -14.38 -11.70 9.26
C ALA A 320 -15.45 -10.70 8.83
N HIS A 321 -15.31 -10.09 7.64
CA HIS A 321 -16.31 -9.19 7.06
C HIS A 321 -17.62 -9.91 6.77
N THR A 322 -17.57 -11.08 6.13
CA THR A 322 -18.75 -11.90 5.87
C THR A 322 -19.37 -12.40 7.17
N ALA A 323 -18.56 -12.86 8.13
CA ALA A 323 -19.06 -13.29 9.44
C ALA A 323 -19.72 -12.17 10.24
N LEU A 324 -19.26 -10.93 10.11
CA LEU A 324 -19.90 -9.75 10.71
C LEU A 324 -21.29 -9.51 10.13
N ALA A 325 -21.44 -9.62 8.80
CA ALA A 325 -22.74 -9.48 8.13
C ALA A 325 -23.72 -10.56 8.62
N ILE A 326 -23.28 -11.83 8.64
CA ILE A 326 -24.08 -12.97 9.14
C ILE A 326 -24.48 -12.75 10.61
N ALA A 327 -23.55 -12.31 11.47
CA ALA A 327 -23.82 -12.05 12.87
C ALA A 327 -24.87 -10.93 13.06
N CYS A 328 -24.83 -9.89 12.21
CA CYS A 328 -25.83 -8.81 12.23
C CYS A 328 -27.21 -9.31 11.81
N ASP A 329 -27.30 -10.16 10.79
CA ASP A 329 -28.55 -10.76 10.31
C ASP A 329 -29.16 -11.68 11.38
N ASP A 330 -28.32 -12.46 12.06
CA ASP A 330 -28.69 -13.30 13.21
C ASP A 330 -29.06 -12.50 14.47
N SER A 331 -28.93 -11.17 14.44
CA SER A 331 -29.10 -10.29 15.59
C SER A 331 -28.24 -10.70 16.81
N ALA A 332 -27.06 -11.26 16.54
CA ALA A 332 -26.11 -11.65 17.56
C ALA A 332 -25.53 -10.42 18.29
N ASP A 333 -24.97 -10.65 19.47
CA ASP A 333 -24.23 -9.62 20.22
C ASP A 333 -22.72 -9.63 19.92
N GLN A 334 -22.21 -10.72 19.36
CA GLN A 334 -20.81 -10.91 18.94
C GLN A 334 -20.71 -11.83 17.71
N ILE A 335 -19.57 -11.78 17.03
CA ILE A 335 -19.20 -12.80 16.05
C ILE A 335 -18.76 -14.07 16.80
N HIS A 336 -19.57 -15.12 16.68
CA HIS A 336 -19.32 -16.45 17.24
C HIS A 336 -18.71 -17.40 16.20
N ALA A 337 -18.12 -18.50 16.66
CA ALA A 337 -17.48 -19.53 15.82
C ALA A 337 -18.38 -19.97 14.65
N ARG A 338 -19.67 -20.22 14.93
CA ARG A 338 -20.67 -20.59 13.91
C ARG A 338 -20.76 -19.61 12.74
N HIS A 339 -20.59 -18.29 12.98
CA HIS A 339 -20.66 -17.29 11.90
C HIS A 339 -19.38 -17.35 11.03
N ILE A 340 -18.23 -17.66 11.63
CA ILE A 340 -16.97 -17.92 10.91
C ILE A 340 -17.11 -19.17 10.05
N THR A 341 -17.65 -20.26 10.59
CA THR A 341 -17.87 -21.50 9.83
C THR A 341 -18.74 -21.24 8.59
N VAL A 342 -19.87 -20.54 8.76
CA VAL A 342 -20.77 -20.21 7.64
C VAL A 342 -20.07 -19.31 6.62
N ALA A 343 -19.37 -18.27 7.07
CA ALA A 343 -18.61 -17.38 6.19
C ALA A 343 -17.54 -18.11 5.36
N ILE A 344 -16.86 -19.10 5.94
CA ILE A 344 -15.88 -19.94 5.24
C ILE A 344 -16.57 -20.78 4.15
N THR A 345 -17.72 -21.36 4.44
CA THR A 345 -18.48 -22.15 3.46
C THR A 345 -18.94 -21.27 2.29
N GLU A 346 -19.52 -20.11 2.56
CA GLU A 346 -19.98 -19.18 1.51
C GLU A 346 -18.81 -18.68 0.64
N ALA A 347 -17.64 -18.42 1.23
CA ALA A 347 -16.45 -17.98 0.51
C ALA A 347 -15.78 -19.06 -0.37
N ASN A 348 -16.11 -20.33 -0.17
CA ASN A 348 -15.61 -21.45 -0.98
C ASN A 348 -16.56 -21.82 -2.14
N GLU A 349 -17.82 -21.37 -2.10
CA GLU A 349 -18.83 -21.64 -3.13
C GLU A 349 -18.93 -20.55 -4.20
N GLY A 350 -18.27 -19.39 -4.01
CA GLY A 350 -18.22 -18.27 -4.95
C GLY A 350 -16.87 -18.13 -5.68
#